data_AF-A0A0Q1BAR3-F1
#
_entry.id   AF-A0A0Q1BAR3-F1
#
_cell.length_a   1.000
_cell.length_b   1.000
_cell.length_c   1.000
_cell.angle_alpha   90.00
_cell.angle_beta   90.00
_cell.angle_gamma   90.00
#
_symmetry.space_group_name_H-M   'P 1'
#
loop_
_entity.id
_entity.type
_entity.pdbx_description
1 polymer ?
#
loop_
_entity_poly.entity_id
_entity_poly.type
_entity_poly.pdbx_seq_one_letter_code
_entity_poly.pdbx_strand_id
1 'polypeptide(L)'
;MKIFSTAPEGNQMADLEPARYFNLAIQQIQEAEEWLRTAEVVTQPLLVHIDVFVYLSKKYPEMANRRVAKLNRSQIKETFYTWFERSGKKISASFRDGIKESADTLFLALDKI
;
A
#
# COMPACT_ATOMS: atom_id res chain seq x y z
N MET A 1 12.28 -25.45 14.33
CA MET A 1 12.09 -24.03 14.67
C MET A 1 12.50 -23.83 16.10
N LYS A 2 13.23 -22.76 16.40
CA LYS A 2 13.76 -22.44 17.74
C LYS A 2 13.23 -21.08 18.22
N ILE A 3 13.20 -20.93 19.54
CA ILE A 3 12.86 -19.69 20.24
C ILE A 3 14.15 -19.20 20.92
N PHE A 4 14.55 -17.97 20.62
CA PHE A 4 15.77 -17.34 21.13
C PHE A 4 15.50 -16.17 22.09
N SER A 5 14.23 -15.83 22.29
CA SER A 5 13.79 -14.65 23.04
C SER A 5 12.48 -14.91 23.77
N THR A 6 12.24 -14.15 24.84
CA THR A 6 10.92 -14.07 25.49
C THR A 6 9.94 -13.18 24.72
N ALA A 7 10.45 -12.28 23.89
CA ALA A 7 9.66 -11.49 22.96
C ALA A 7 9.30 -12.33 21.71
N PRO A 8 8.24 -11.96 20.95
CA PRO A 8 7.91 -12.64 19.71
C PRO A 8 9.06 -12.64 18.70
N GLU A 9 9.84 -11.54 18.66
CA GLU A 9 11.05 -11.44 17.86
C GLU A 9 12.10 -12.45 18.33
N GLY A 10 12.57 -13.32 17.44
CA GLY A 10 13.48 -14.42 17.78
C GLY A 10 12.77 -15.75 18.01
N ASN A 11 11.46 -15.83 17.79
CA ASN A 11 10.78 -17.08 17.48
C ASN A 11 10.67 -17.22 15.96
N GLN A 12 11.42 -18.18 15.40
CA GLN A 12 11.49 -18.36 13.95
C GLN A 12 10.13 -18.61 13.26
N MET A 13 9.13 -19.17 13.96
CA MET A 13 7.77 -19.29 13.43
C MET A 13 7.02 -17.95 13.48
N ALA A 14 7.10 -17.25 14.62
CA ALA A 14 6.44 -15.96 14.77
C ALA A 14 7.01 -14.90 13.82
N ASP A 15 8.30 -14.98 13.50
CA ASP A 15 8.96 -14.10 12.53
C ASP A 15 8.37 -14.22 11.11
N LEU A 16 7.63 -15.30 10.79
CA LEU A 16 6.96 -15.48 9.51
C LEU A 16 5.51 -14.95 9.49
N GLU A 17 4.88 -14.77 10.65
CA GLU A 17 3.48 -14.32 10.73
C GLU A 17 3.21 -12.97 10.08
N PRO A 18 4.12 -11.96 10.12
CA PRO A 18 3.91 -10.70 9.42
C PRO A 18 3.66 -10.86 7.90
N ALA A 19 4.08 -11.99 7.31
CA ALA A 19 3.92 -12.24 5.88
C ALA A 19 2.45 -12.31 5.48
N ARG A 20 1.58 -12.74 6.39
CA ARG A 20 0.13 -12.81 6.17
C ARG A 20 -0.45 -11.41 6.00
N TYR A 21 -0.02 -10.46 6.81
CA TYR A 21 -0.46 -9.06 6.70
C TYR A 21 0.02 -8.41 5.40
N PHE A 22 1.27 -8.64 5.00
CA PHE A 22 1.75 -8.15 3.70
C PHE A 22 1.02 -8.79 2.51
N ASN A 23 0.75 -10.10 2.57
CA ASN A 23 -0.02 -10.78 1.51
C ASN A 23 -1.44 -10.21 1.41
N LEU A 24 -2.10 -9.98 2.55
CA LEU A 24 -3.42 -9.37 2.59
C LEU A 24 -3.38 -7.93 2.05
N ALA A 25 -2.40 -7.12 2.47
CA ALA A 25 -2.25 -5.76 1.98
C ALA A 25 -2.04 -5.72 0.46
N ILE A 26 -1.23 -6.63 -0.10
CA ILE A 26 -1.03 -6.77 -1.55
C ILE A 26 -2.35 -7.11 -2.25
N GLN A 27 -3.09 -8.09 -1.73
CA GLN A 27 -4.38 -8.47 -2.28
C GLN A 27 -5.35 -7.28 -2.31
N GLN A 28 -5.45 -6.54 -1.19
CA GLN A 28 -6.31 -5.37 -1.08
C GLN A 28 -5.87 -4.23 -2.02
N ILE A 29 -4.56 -4.01 -2.19
CA ILE A 29 -4.03 -3.04 -3.16
C ILE A 29 -4.45 -3.45 -4.58
N GLN A 30 -4.31 -4.72 -4.95
CA GLN A 30 -4.66 -5.21 -6.28
C GLN A 30 -6.17 -5.15 -6.56
N GLU A 31 -7.00 -5.54 -5.59
CA GLU A 31 -8.46 -5.45 -5.70
C GLU A 31 -8.93 -3.99 -5.81
N ALA A 32 -8.37 -3.10 -4.99
CA ALA A 32 -8.67 -1.67 -5.05
C ALA A 32 -8.18 -1.02 -6.36
N GLU A 33 -7.01 -1.42 -6.84
CA GLU A 33 -6.46 -0.95 -8.12
C GLU A 33 -7.34 -1.36 -9.29
N GLU A 34 -7.74 -2.63 -9.37
CA GLU A 34 -8.60 -3.15 -10.42
C GLU A 34 -9.96 -2.43 -10.43
N TRP A 35 -10.57 -2.27 -9.26
CA TRP A 35 -11.82 -1.54 -9.12
C TRP A 35 -11.70 -0.06 -9.53
N LEU A 36 -10.59 0.61 -9.20
CA LEU A 36 -10.36 2.01 -9.55
C LEU A 36 -10.22 2.27 -11.05
N ARG A 37 -9.90 1.25 -11.85
CA ARG A 37 -9.82 1.40 -13.32
C ARG A 37 -11.10 1.96 -13.92
N THR A 38 -12.25 1.53 -13.42
CA THR A 38 -13.58 1.91 -13.94
C THR A 38 -14.41 2.75 -12.96
N ALA A 39 -14.05 2.78 -11.67
CA ALA A 39 -14.81 3.53 -10.68
C ALA A 39 -14.83 5.05 -10.98
N GLU A 40 -16.00 5.67 -10.83
CA GLU A 40 -16.17 7.12 -10.91
C GLU A 40 -16.63 7.76 -9.59
N VAL A 41 -16.49 7.01 -8.50
CA VAL A 41 -16.84 7.43 -7.15
C VAL A 41 -15.64 8.11 -6.52
N VAL A 42 -15.87 9.18 -5.74
CA VAL A 42 -14.84 9.86 -4.95
C VAL A 42 -14.53 8.99 -3.73
N THR A 43 -13.35 8.37 -3.73
CA THR A 43 -12.96 7.34 -2.76
C THR A 43 -11.44 7.15 -2.81
N GLN A 44 -10.79 6.70 -1.72
CA GLN A 44 -9.33 6.54 -1.67
C GLN A 44 -8.85 5.23 -1.01
N PRO A 45 -9.53 4.07 -1.20
CA PRO A 45 -9.16 2.83 -0.51
C PRO A 45 -7.76 2.37 -0.90
N LEU A 46 -7.35 2.60 -2.16
CA LEU A 46 -6.01 2.28 -2.63
C LEU A 46 -4.91 2.97 -1.82
N LEU A 47 -5.07 4.27 -1.53
CA LEU A 47 -4.10 5.01 -0.71
C LEU A 47 -4.03 4.46 0.72
N VAL A 48 -5.18 4.08 1.30
CA VAL A 48 -5.21 3.46 2.64
C VAL A 48 -4.46 2.14 2.66
N HIS A 49 -4.66 1.27 1.66
CA HIS A 49 -3.96 -0.02 1.62
C HIS A 49 -2.45 0.13 1.37
N ILE A 50 -2.04 1.12 0.56
CA ILE A 50 -0.63 1.49 0.40
C ILE A 50 -0.05 2.00 1.72
N ASP A 51 -0.76 2.88 2.44
CA ASP A 51 -0.31 3.41 3.73
C ASP A 51 -0.12 2.29 4.76
N VAL A 52 -1.06 1.33 4.86
CA VAL A 52 -0.90 0.16 5.73
C VAL A 52 0.33 -0.67 5.34
N PHE A 53 0.57 -0.88 4.04
CA PHE A 53 1.76 -1.60 3.57
C PHE A 53 3.05 -0.87 3.98
N VAL A 54 3.11 0.45 3.78
CA VAL A 54 4.25 1.30 4.14
C VAL A 54 4.44 1.37 5.66
N TYR A 55 3.36 1.39 6.44
CA TYR A 55 3.43 1.35 7.89
C TYR A 55 4.08 0.04 8.38
N LEU A 56 3.63 -1.09 7.84
CA LEU A 56 4.18 -2.41 8.18
C LEU A 56 5.64 -2.56 7.72
N SER A 57 6.03 -1.95 6.60
CA SER A 57 7.41 -2.03 6.10
C SER A 57 8.42 -1.39 7.02
N LYS A 58 8.05 -0.33 7.74
CA LYS A 58 8.90 0.30 8.77
C LYS A 58 9.22 -0.66 9.92
N LYS A 59 8.27 -1.54 10.28
CA LYS A 59 8.45 -2.53 11.35
C LYS A 59 9.13 -3.82 10.87
N TYR A 60 8.84 -4.25 9.63
CA TYR A 60 9.33 -5.52 9.07
C TYR A 60 10.00 -5.32 7.69
N PRO A 61 11.12 -4.59 7.62
CA PRO A 61 11.73 -4.16 6.35
C PRO A 61 12.16 -5.32 5.47
N GLU A 62 12.83 -6.33 6.03
CA GLU A 62 13.25 -7.54 5.31
C GLU A 62 12.08 -8.27 4.64
N MET A 63 10.93 -8.27 5.30
CA MET A 63 9.74 -8.91 4.77
C MET A 63 9.07 -8.07 3.70
N ALA A 64 8.99 -6.76 3.92
CA ALA A 64 8.45 -5.82 2.94
C ALA A 64 9.23 -5.87 1.63
N ASN A 65 10.57 -5.86 1.66
CA ASN A 65 11.43 -5.92 0.47
C ASN A 65 11.15 -7.17 -0.38
N ARG A 66 10.87 -8.32 0.26
CA ARG A 66 10.52 -9.56 -0.45
C ARG A 66 9.11 -9.55 -1.04
N ARG A 67 8.23 -8.70 -0.52
CA ARG A 67 6.79 -8.68 -0.86
C ARG A 67 6.46 -7.56 -1.84
N VAL A 68 7.13 -6.42 -1.76
CA VAL A 68 6.93 -5.27 -2.65
C VAL A 68 7.16 -5.62 -4.12
N ALA A 69 8.06 -6.58 -4.40
CA ALA A 69 8.33 -7.09 -5.75
C ALA A 69 7.10 -7.74 -6.42
N LYS A 70 6.05 -8.09 -5.67
CA LYS A 70 4.78 -8.61 -6.21
C LYS A 70 3.84 -7.49 -6.69
N LEU A 71 4.11 -6.24 -6.34
CA LEU A 71 3.30 -5.09 -6.74
C LEU A 71 3.84 -4.52 -8.05
N ASN A 72 2.95 -4.33 -9.02
CA ASN A 72 3.26 -3.53 -10.20
C ASN A 72 3.10 -2.04 -9.87
N ARG A 73 4.12 -1.46 -9.23
CA ARG A 73 4.10 -0.08 -8.72
C ARG A 73 3.76 0.95 -9.79
N SER A 74 4.29 0.81 -10.99
CA SER A 74 4.01 1.73 -12.10
C SER A 74 2.55 1.69 -12.53
N GLN A 75 1.98 0.49 -12.68
CA GLN A 75 0.56 0.31 -13.03
C GLN A 75 -0.37 0.84 -11.94
N ILE A 76 -0.08 0.55 -10.66
CA ILE A 76 -0.89 1.05 -9.54
C ILE A 76 -0.90 2.58 -9.52
N LYS A 77 0.27 3.19 -9.73
CA LYS A 77 0.44 4.64 -9.79
C LYS A 77 -0.35 5.24 -10.95
N GLU A 78 -0.22 4.67 -12.14
CA GLU A 78 -0.95 5.09 -13.34
C GLU A 78 -2.46 5.01 -13.16
N THR A 79 -2.96 3.90 -12.62
CA THR A 79 -4.39 3.71 -12.35
C THR A 79 -4.92 4.75 -11.35
N PHE A 80 -4.17 5.05 -10.29
CA PHE A 80 -4.56 6.07 -9.33
C PHE A 80 -4.66 7.46 -9.97
N TYR A 81 -3.63 7.92 -10.69
CA TYR A 81 -3.69 9.26 -11.30
C TYR A 81 -4.72 9.35 -12.42
N THR A 82 -4.92 8.27 -13.18
CA THR A 82 -5.99 8.21 -14.18
C THR A 82 -7.37 8.36 -13.53
N TRP A 83 -7.61 7.65 -12.43
CA TRP A 83 -8.82 7.82 -11.62
C TRP A 83 -8.91 9.24 -11.04
N PHE A 84 -7.81 9.81 -10.55
CA PHE A 84 -7.77 11.15 -9.96
C PHE A 84 -8.15 12.23 -10.98
N GLU A 85 -7.67 12.13 -12.22
CA GLU A 85 -8.04 13.06 -13.29
C GLU A 85 -9.52 12.90 -13.69
N ARG A 86 -9.99 11.65 -13.82
CA ARG A 86 -11.40 11.34 -14.17
C ARG A 86 -12.39 11.82 -13.10
N SER A 87 -12.12 11.48 -11.84
CA SER A 87 -12.97 11.77 -10.68
C SER A 87 -12.68 13.14 -10.06
N GLY A 88 -11.57 13.77 -10.42
CA GLY A 88 -11.06 15.01 -9.81
C GLY A 88 -12.09 16.13 -9.84
N LYS A 89 -12.87 16.25 -10.92
CA LYS A 89 -13.95 17.26 -11.03
C LYS A 89 -15.01 17.14 -9.92
N LYS A 90 -15.25 15.93 -9.40
CA LYS A 90 -16.19 15.65 -8.31
C LYS A 90 -15.59 15.91 -6.93
N ILE A 91 -14.27 16.05 -6.82
CA ILE A 91 -13.55 16.38 -5.58
C ILE A 91 -13.57 17.91 -5.40
N SER A 92 -13.84 18.38 -4.19
CA SER A 92 -13.73 19.81 -3.85
C SER A 92 -12.31 20.32 -4.09
N ALA A 93 -12.18 21.48 -4.73
CA ALA A 93 -10.89 22.07 -5.11
C ALA A 93 -9.93 22.19 -3.92
N SER A 94 -10.45 22.55 -2.73
CA SER A 94 -9.68 22.67 -1.48
C SER A 94 -8.93 21.39 -1.05
N PHE A 95 -9.37 20.21 -1.50
CA PHE A 95 -8.75 18.93 -1.11
C PHE A 95 -7.94 18.28 -2.24
N ARG A 96 -8.05 18.75 -3.49
CA ARG A 96 -7.40 18.08 -4.64
C ARG A 96 -5.89 18.04 -4.50
N ASP A 97 -5.29 19.18 -4.17
CA ASP A 97 -3.85 19.30 -4.03
C ASP A 97 -3.33 18.45 -2.86
N GLY A 98 -4.04 18.46 -1.72
CA GLY A 98 -3.69 17.63 -0.57
C GLY A 98 -3.80 16.13 -0.84
N ILE A 99 -4.79 15.69 -1.63
CA ILE A 99 -4.92 14.28 -2.04
C ILE A 99 -3.77 13.89 -2.95
N LYS A 100 -3.40 14.75 -3.90
CA LYS A 100 -2.28 14.52 -4.80
C LYS A 100 -0.95 14.44 -4.04
N GLU A 101 -0.70 15.37 -3.13
CA GLU A 101 0.50 15.39 -2.28
C GLU A 101 0.59 14.15 -1.37
N SER A 102 -0.54 13.74 -0.78
CA SER A 102 -0.62 12.53 0.02
C SER A 102 -0.30 11.28 -0.82
N ALA A 103 -0.86 11.18 -2.02
CA ALA A 103 -0.56 10.09 -2.95
C ALA A 103 0.92 10.09 -3.37
N ASP A 104 1.47 11.26 -3.75
CA ASP A 104 2.88 11.41 -4.11
C ASP A 104 3.80 10.93 -2.98
N THR A 105 3.47 11.28 -1.73
CA THR A 105 4.22 10.88 -0.53
C THR A 105 4.17 9.37 -0.33
N LEU A 106 2.99 8.75 -0.47
CA LEU A 106 2.81 7.31 -0.29
C LEU A 106 3.49 6.51 -1.40
N PHE A 107 3.38 6.92 -2.66
CA PHE A 107 4.07 6.27 -3.77
C PHE A 107 5.58 6.40 -3.63
N LEU A 108 6.09 7.57 -3.24
CA LEU A 108 7.52 7.76 -2.98
C LEU A 108 8.01 6.86 -1.83
N ALA A 109 7.20 6.66 -0.79
CA ALA A 109 7.53 5.75 0.30
C ALA A 109 7.52 4.29 -0.17
N LEU A 110 6.54 3.89 -0.99
CA LEU A 110 6.44 2.56 -1.57
C LEU A 110 7.59 2.24 -2.55
N ASP A 111 8.09 3.24 -3.29
CA ASP A 111 9.22 3.12 -4.20
C ASP A 111 10.57 2.96 -3.46
N LYS A 112 10.64 3.41 -2.19
CA LYS A 112 11.84 3.29 -1.33
C LYS A 112 11.93 1.97 -0.56
N ILE A 113 10.89 1.14 -0.63
CA ILE A 113 10.90 -0.26 -0.15
C ILE A 113 11.49 -1.12 -1.26
#